data_AF-A0A1Q6Y4G5-F1
#
_entry.id   AF-A0A1Q6Y4G5-F1
#
_cell.length_a   1.000
_cell.length_b   1.000
_cell.length_c   1.000
_cell.angle_alpha   90.00
_cell.angle_beta   90.00
_cell.angle_gamma   90.00
#
_symmetry.space_group_name_H-M   'P 1'
#
loop_
_entity.id
_entity.type
_entity.pdbx_description
1 polymer ?
#
loop_
_entity_poly.entity_id
_entity_poly.type
_entity_poly.pdbx_seq_one_letter_code
_entity_poly.pdbx_strand_id
1 'polypeptide(L)'
;MGSVKQPYCFEVGEGEVFAFAGLWDQWRSPDGEIIESCTILTIGPNALVADLHDRMPVIVTRDKYDVWLDPDVNDFNTIRDILKPYDANLMRRYPVSRKLNNSRIDDAEAASPVTLDTPTQGQLF
;
A
#
# COMPACT_ATOMS: atom_id res chain seq x y z
N MET A 1 19.77 10.60 -17.87
CA MET A 1 18.36 10.27 -18.15
C MET A 1 17.87 9.33 -17.06
N GLY A 2 16.90 9.73 -16.24
CA GLY A 2 16.29 8.83 -15.25
C GLY A 2 15.54 7.72 -15.97
N SER A 3 15.76 6.45 -15.58
CA SER A 3 14.99 5.34 -16.13
C SER A 3 13.51 5.52 -15.80
N VAL A 4 12.65 5.29 -16.78
CA VAL A 4 11.20 5.36 -16.58
C VAL A 4 10.78 4.20 -15.68
N LYS A 5 10.30 4.49 -14.46
CA LYS A 5 9.87 3.46 -13.50
C LYS A 5 8.57 2.80 -13.96
N GLN A 6 8.54 1.49 -13.91
CA GLN A 6 7.32 0.69 -14.14
C GLN A 6 6.47 0.68 -12.86
N PRO A 7 5.22 1.19 -12.87
CA PRO A 7 4.33 1.07 -11.72
C PRO A 7 3.78 -0.35 -11.59
N TYR A 8 3.47 -0.73 -10.36
CA TYR A 8 2.90 -2.02 -10.01
C TYR A 8 1.71 -1.81 -9.08
N CYS A 9 0.68 -2.65 -9.24
CA CYS A 9 -0.41 -2.77 -8.28
C CYS A 9 -0.17 -4.00 -7.39
N PHE A 10 -0.58 -3.90 -6.13
CA PHE A 10 -0.54 -4.96 -5.15
C PHE A 10 -1.95 -5.26 -4.66
N GLU A 11 -2.34 -6.53 -4.72
CA GLU A 11 -3.60 -7.05 -4.24
C GLU A 11 -3.36 -7.98 -3.05
N VAL A 12 -4.37 -8.07 -2.18
CA VAL A 12 -4.44 -9.01 -1.06
C VAL A 12 -5.66 -9.90 -1.28
N GLY A 13 -5.57 -11.18 -0.88
CA GLY A 13 -6.74 -12.07 -0.82
C GLY A 13 -7.53 -12.16 -2.13
N GLU A 14 -6.83 -12.25 -3.28
CA GLU A 14 -7.46 -12.32 -4.62
C GLU A 14 -8.24 -11.06 -5.05
N GLY A 15 -7.87 -9.88 -4.54
CA GLY A 15 -8.47 -8.60 -4.92
C GLY A 15 -9.61 -8.16 -4.00
N GLU A 16 -9.70 -8.76 -2.82
CA GLU A 16 -10.61 -8.32 -1.76
C GLU A 16 -10.27 -6.91 -1.23
N VAL A 17 -11.26 -6.24 -0.65
CA VAL A 17 -11.04 -5.00 0.11
C VAL A 17 -10.34 -5.35 1.42
N PHE A 18 -9.26 -4.62 1.71
CA PHE A 18 -8.47 -4.78 2.92
C PHE A 18 -8.19 -3.42 3.58
N ALA A 19 -7.70 -3.43 4.81
CA ALA A 19 -7.44 -2.23 5.59
C ALA A 19 -5.94 -1.99 5.82
N PHE A 20 -5.54 -0.72 5.85
CA PHE A 20 -4.25 -0.30 6.37
C PHE A 20 -4.39 0.20 7.80
N ALA A 21 -3.37 -0.04 8.62
CA ALA A 21 -3.26 0.57 9.93
C ALA A 21 -2.98 2.07 9.74
N GLY A 22 -3.82 2.92 10.31
CA GLY A 22 -3.71 4.36 10.20
C GLY A 22 -3.97 5.07 11.52
N LEU A 23 -3.31 6.22 11.70
CA LEU A 23 -3.59 7.13 12.80
C LEU A 23 -4.35 8.33 12.26
N TRP A 24 -5.22 8.92 13.07
CA TRP A 24 -5.92 10.14 12.72
C TRP A 24 -5.88 11.12 13.88
N ASP A 25 -5.99 12.40 13.55
CA ASP A 25 -6.09 13.46 14.54
C ASP A 25 -6.88 14.65 13.96
N GLN A 26 -7.39 15.47 14.86
CA GLN A 26 -8.11 16.69 14.56
C GLN A 26 -7.29 17.89 15.02
N TRP A 27 -6.90 18.74 14.07
CA TRP A 27 -6.27 20.01 14.36
C TRP A 27 -7.28 21.14 14.31
N ARG A 28 -7.24 22.05 15.29
CA ARG A 28 -8.05 23.28 15.30
C ARG A 28 -7.17 24.49 15.07
N SER A 29 -7.51 25.29 14.07
CA SER A 29 -6.83 26.54 13.77
C SER A 29 -7.17 27.65 14.77
N PRO A 30 -6.36 28.73 14.86
CA PRO A 30 -6.67 29.88 15.72
C PRO A 30 -7.98 30.60 15.38
N ASP A 31 -8.43 30.55 14.13
CA ASP A 31 -9.71 31.10 13.65
C ASP A 31 -10.90 30.13 13.81
N GLY A 32 -10.65 28.93 14.36
CA GLY A 32 -11.68 27.97 14.75
C GLY A 32 -12.02 26.92 13.69
N GLU A 33 -11.35 26.93 12.53
CA GLU A 33 -11.42 25.88 11.53
C GLU A 33 -10.92 24.56 12.12
N ILE A 34 -11.55 23.47 11.72
CA ILE A 34 -11.22 22.12 12.14
C ILE A 34 -10.73 21.34 10.92
N ILE A 35 -9.52 20.79 11.01
CA ILE A 35 -8.95 19.91 9.99
C ILE A 35 -8.81 18.51 10.59
N GLU A 36 -9.55 17.56 10.03
CA GLU A 36 -9.39 16.14 10.31
C GLU A 36 -8.44 15.53 9.28
N SER A 37 -7.42 14.84 9.77
CA SER A 37 -6.42 14.23 8.90
C SER A 37 -6.04 12.85 9.40
N CYS A 38 -5.57 12.01 8.48
CA CYS A 38 -5.06 10.69 8.80
C CYS A 38 -3.74 10.42 8.11
N THR A 39 -3.02 9.44 8.64
CA THR A 39 -1.77 8.92 8.09
C THR A 39 -1.79 7.41 8.09
N ILE A 40 -1.12 6.81 7.12
CA ILE A 40 -0.94 5.36 7.02
C ILE A 40 0.39 4.97 7.67
N LEU A 41 0.37 3.98 8.55
CA LEU A 41 1.59 3.42 9.12
C LEU A 41 2.34 2.60 8.07
N THR A 42 3.67 2.75 8.05
CA THR A 42 4.55 2.00 7.17
C THR A 42 5.60 1.23 7.97
N ILE A 43 6.01 0.08 7.44
CA ILE A 43 7.02 -0.81 8.00
C ILE A 43 7.98 -1.28 6.89
N GLY A 44 9.06 -1.99 7.26
CA GLY A 44 9.93 -2.66 6.29
C GLY A 44 9.15 -3.63 5.39
N PRO A 45 9.61 -3.88 4.16
CA PRO A 45 8.87 -4.63 3.17
C PRO A 45 8.91 -6.14 3.48
N ASN A 46 7.92 -6.86 2.98
CA ASN A 46 8.03 -8.31 2.81
C ASN A 46 8.82 -8.65 1.53
N ALA A 47 9.06 -9.94 1.26
CA ALA A 47 9.82 -10.38 0.10
C ALA A 47 9.25 -9.89 -1.25
N LEU A 48 7.92 -9.77 -1.38
CA LEU A 48 7.26 -9.33 -2.63
C LEU A 48 7.45 -7.83 -2.90
N VAL A 49 7.46 -7.01 -1.85
CA VAL A 49 7.60 -5.55 -1.95
C VAL A 49 9.08 -5.14 -2.00
N ALA A 50 9.97 -5.90 -1.34
CA ALA A 50 11.40 -5.57 -1.22
C ALA A 50 12.12 -5.42 -2.57
N ASP A 51 11.65 -6.12 -3.60
CA ASP A 51 12.16 -5.96 -4.98
C ASP A 51 11.96 -4.55 -5.56
N LEU A 52 10.96 -3.80 -5.06
CA LEU A 52 10.50 -2.54 -5.64
C LEU A 52 10.62 -1.34 -4.70
N HIS A 53 10.47 -1.56 -3.39
CA HIS A 53 10.50 -0.48 -2.41
C HIS A 53 11.00 -0.97 -1.04
N ASP A 54 11.64 -0.08 -0.30
CA ASP A 54 12.16 -0.29 1.07
C ASP A 54 11.10 -0.16 2.18
N ARG A 55 9.82 0.02 1.81
CA ARG A 55 8.72 0.22 2.76
C ARG A 55 7.44 -0.38 2.20
N MET A 56 6.57 -0.80 3.10
CA MET A 56 5.19 -1.18 2.80
C MET A 56 4.25 -0.61 3.87
N PRO A 57 2.99 -0.32 3.51
CA PRO A 57 1.96 -0.07 4.51
C PRO A 57 1.76 -1.27 5.44
N VAL A 58 1.38 -1.02 6.68
CA VAL A 58 0.92 -2.07 7.60
C VAL A 58 -0.50 -2.46 7.21
N ILE A 59 -0.69 -3.70 6.77
CA ILE A 59 -2.02 -4.25 6.44
C ILE A 59 -2.60 -4.90 7.71
N VAL A 60 -3.81 -4.50 8.10
CA VAL A 60 -4.54 -5.12 9.22
C VAL A 60 -5.34 -6.28 8.65
N THR A 61 -5.21 -7.47 9.25
CA THR A 61 -6.06 -8.61 8.88
C THR A 61 -7.45 -8.46 9.46
N ARG A 62 -8.44 -9.05 8.81
CA ARG A 62 -9.86 -8.90 9.17
C ARG A 62 -10.17 -9.33 10.61
N ASP A 63 -9.48 -10.36 11.13
CA ASP A 63 -9.58 -10.82 12.51
C ASP A 63 -8.98 -9.85 13.54
N LYS A 64 -8.28 -8.81 13.08
CA LYS A 64 -7.63 -7.80 13.92
C LYS A 64 -8.28 -6.41 13.82
N TYR A 65 -9.39 -6.27 13.09
CA TYR A 65 -10.07 -4.98 12.96
C TYR A 65 -10.59 -4.48 14.31
N ASP A 66 -11.25 -5.34 15.08
CA ASP A 66 -11.84 -4.95 16.36
C ASP A 66 -10.76 -4.45 17.33
N VAL A 67 -9.67 -5.20 17.48
CA VAL A 67 -8.55 -4.81 18.36
C VAL A 67 -7.80 -3.56 17.87
N TRP A 68 -7.78 -3.29 16.56
CA TRP A 68 -7.16 -2.08 16.01
C TRP A 68 -8.02 -0.83 16.26
N LEU A 69 -9.35 -0.98 16.24
CA LEU A 69 -10.31 0.12 16.37
C LEU A 69 -10.81 0.33 17.80
N ASP A 70 -10.48 -0.56 18.73
CA ASP A 70 -10.92 -0.50 20.13
C ASP A 70 -10.20 0.64 20.88
N PRO A 71 -10.93 1.69 21.33
CA PRO A 71 -10.35 2.81 22.06
C PRO A 71 -9.87 2.44 23.46
N ASP A 72 -10.30 1.30 24.01
CA ASP A 72 -9.90 0.82 25.34
C ASP A 72 -8.56 0.07 25.29
N VAL A 73 -8.05 -0.26 24.10
CA VAL A 73 -6.73 -0.88 23.92
C VAL A 73 -5.62 0.18 24.13
N ASN A 74 -4.95 0.08 25.28
CA ASN A 74 -3.85 0.97 25.66
C ASN A 74 -2.50 0.27 25.86
N ASP A 75 -2.45 -1.06 25.69
CA ASP A 75 -1.21 -1.84 25.73
C ASP A 75 -0.67 -2.07 24.32
N PHE A 76 0.54 -1.55 24.06
CA PHE A 76 1.23 -1.73 22.80
C PHE A 76 1.45 -3.21 22.44
N ASN A 77 1.61 -4.09 23.44
CA ASN A 77 1.82 -5.51 23.17
C ASN A 77 0.62 -6.16 22.48
N THR A 78 -0.60 -5.68 22.75
CA THR A 78 -1.84 -6.16 22.15
C THR A 78 -1.90 -5.93 20.64
N ILE A 79 -1.32 -4.83 20.15
CA ILE A 79 -1.31 -4.47 18.72
C ILE A 79 0.02 -4.81 18.02
N ARG A 80 1.03 -5.28 18.76
CA ARG A 80 2.36 -5.59 18.21
C ARG A 80 2.29 -6.57 17.03
N ASP A 81 1.40 -7.55 17.11
CA ASP A 81 1.22 -8.55 16.05
C ASP A 81 0.59 -8.00 14.77
N ILE A 82 -0.03 -6.82 14.83
CA ILE A 82 -0.54 -6.09 13.67
C ILE A 82 0.59 -5.34 12.97
N LEU A 83 1.54 -4.80 13.75
CA LEU A 83 2.66 -3.97 13.29
C LEU A 83 3.82 -4.80 12.70
N LYS A 84 3.51 -5.67 11.74
CA LYS A 84 4.49 -6.51 11.03
C LYS A 84 4.21 -6.53 9.52
N PRO A 85 5.22 -6.84 8.68
CA PRO A 85 4.99 -7.03 7.25
C PRO A 85 3.95 -8.10 6.99
N TYR A 86 3.04 -7.84 6.04
CA TYR A 86 2.00 -8.80 5.66
C TYR A 86 2.61 -10.03 4.94
N ASP A 87 1.95 -11.18 5.02
CA ASP A 87 2.43 -12.40 4.37
C ASP A 87 2.47 -12.23 2.85
N ALA A 88 3.67 -12.34 2.27
CA ALA A 88 3.89 -12.19 0.84
C ALA A 88 3.13 -13.24 0.01
N ASN A 89 2.85 -14.42 0.58
CA ASN A 89 2.12 -15.50 -0.12
C ASN A 89 0.62 -15.20 -0.27
N LEU A 90 0.09 -14.29 0.54
CA LEU A 90 -1.30 -13.83 0.50
C LEU A 90 -1.47 -12.56 -0.35
N MET A 91 -0.39 -12.14 -1.02
CA MET A 91 -0.36 -10.96 -1.87
C MET A 91 -0.05 -11.34 -3.30
N ARG A 92 -0.59 -10.54 -4.23
CA ARG A 92 -0.26 -10.61 -5.65
C ARG A 92 0.25 -9.26 -6.10
N ARG A 93 1.25 -9.28 -6.98
CA ARG A 93 1.81 -8.10 -7.64
C ARG A 93 1.67 -8.25 -9.14
N TYR A 94 1.26 -7.19 -9.82
CA TYR A 94 1.26 -7.16 -11.28
C TYR A 94 1.55 -5.74 -11.82
N PRO A 95 2.17 -5.63 -12.99
CA PRO A 95 2.47 -4.35 -13.61
C PRO A 95 1.19 -3.67 -14.12
N VAL A 96 1.14 -2.35 -14.01
CA VAL A 96 0.03 -1.52 -14.51
C VAL A 96 0.50 -0.46 -15.49
N SER A 97 -0.45 0.21 -16.13
CA SER A 97 -0.13 1.27 -17.10
C SER A 97 0.61 2.43 -16.44
N ARG A 98 1.61 2.97 -17.13
CA ARG A 98 2.31 4.19 -16.72
C ARG A 98 1.41 5.43 -16.65
N LYS A 99 0.22 5.37 -17.25
CA LYS A 99 -0.82 6.39 -17.08
C LYS A 99 -1.13 6.65 -15.60
N LEU A 100 -1.02 5.63 -14.73
CA LEU A 100 -1.26 5.75 -13.30
C LEU A 100 -0.32 6.73 -12.58
N ASN A 101 0.86 7.04 -13.15
CA ASN A 101 1.75 8.06 -12.57
C ASN A 101 1.20 9.49 -12.68
N ASN A 102 0.15 9.70 -13.48
CA ASN A 102 -0.53 10.99 -13.58
C ASN A 102 -1.75 10.99 -12.66
N SER A 103 -1.66 11.68 -11.52
CA SER A 103 -2.71 11.75 -10.50
C SER A 103 -4.03 12.38 -10.96
N ARG A 104 -4.07 12.98 -12.16
CA ARG A 104 -5.32 13.49 -12.77
C ARG A 104 -6.13 12.41 -13.48
N ILE A 105 -5.58 11.20 -13.65
CA ILE A 105 -6.26 10.09 -14.29
C ILE A 105 -6.98 9.30 -13.21
N ASP A 106 -8.31 9.38 -13.22
CA ASP A 106 -9.21 8.61 -12.37
C ASP A 106 -10.09 7.75 -13.28
N ASP A 107 -9.53 6.59 -13.68
CA ASP A 107 -10.14 5.64 -14.61
C ASP A 107 -10.08 4.25 -13.96
N ALA A 108 -11.22 3.54 -13.96
CA ALA A 108 -11.33 2.20 -13.38
C ALA A 108 -10.33 1.21 -14.02
N GLU A 109 -9.97 1.42 -15.30
CA GLU A 109 -8.99 0.57 -16.00
C GLU A 109 -7.53 0.93 -15.70
N ALA A 110 -7.26 2.03 -14.96
CA ALA A 110 -5.90 2.46 -14.67
C ALA A 110 -5.11 1.45 -13.83
N ALA A 111 -5.82 0.65 -13.03
CA ALA A 111 -5.26 -0.44 -12.22
C ALA A 111 -5.30 -1.81 -12.92
N SER A 112 -5.68 -1.88 -14.20
CA SER A 112 -5.71 -3.14 -14.94
C SER A 112 -4.29 -3.67 -15.23
N PRO A 113 -4.06 -4.99 -15.15
CA PRO A 113 -2.78 -5.59 -15.51
C PRO A 113 -2.38 -5.28 -16.96
N VAL A 114 -1.10 -4.99 -17.17
CA VAL A 114 -0.52 -4.84 -18.51
C VAL A 114 0.52 -5.92 -18.78
N THR A 115 0.65 -6.36 -20.03
CA THR A 115 1.80 -7.19 -20.42
C THR A 115 3.02 -6.30 -20.55
N LEU A 116 4.11 -6.67 -19.88
CA LEU A 116 5.40 -6.03 -20.13
C LEU A 116 6.03 -6.70 -21.34
N ASP A 117 6.30 -5.93 -22.39
CA ASP A 117 7.14 -6.41 -23.47
C ASP A 117 8.51 -6.75 -22.87
N THR A 118 8.87 -8.03 -22.92
CA THR A 118 10.25 -8.42 -22.60
C THR A 118 11.12 -7.78 -23.68
N PRO A 119 12.16 -7.00 -23.34
CA PRO A 119 13.04 -6.49 -24.38
C PRO A 119 13.58 -7.69 -25.16
N THR A 120 13.23 -7.75 -26.45
CA THR A 120 13.72 -8.77 -27.37
C THR A 120 15.23 -8.78 -27.24
N GLN A 121 15.81 -9.89 -26.78
CA GLN A 121 17.26 -10.09 -26.82
C GLN A 121 17.66 -10.25 -28.30
N GLY A 122 17.70 -9.13 -29.01
CA GLY A 122 18.02 -9.02 -30.42
C GLY A 122 19.36 -8.31 -30.60
N GLN A 123 20.33 -9.08 -31.09
CA GLN A 123 21.61 -8.66 -31.67
C GLN A 123 22.74 -8.27 -30.70
N LEU A 124 23.34 -9.31 -30.10
CA LEU A 124 24.80 -9.39 -29.94
C LEU A 124 25.30 -10.56 -30.80
N PHE A 125 25.27 -10.35 -32.11
CA PHE A 125 26.22 -10.92 -33.05
C PHE A 125 26.73 -9.76 -33.90
#